data_AF-A0A427TFQ3-F1
#
_entry.id   AF-A0A427TFQ3-F1
#
_cell.length_a   1.000
_cell.length_b   1.000
_cell.length_c   1.000
_cell.angle_alpha   90.00
_cell.angle_beta   90.00
_cell.angle_gamma   90.00
#
_symmetry.space_group_name_H-M   'P 1'
#
loop_
_entity.id
_entity.type
_entity.pdbx_description
1 polymer ?
#
loop_
_entity_poly.entity_id
_entity_poly.type
_entity_poly.pdbx_seq_one_letter_code
_entity_poly.pdbx_strand_id
1 'polypeptide(L)'
;MTTRCQRPRCGRKLTSPQSQRLGYGPVCYRKTFGRPAPVRGGDPVGPAALFELPGAPIPPPRKLSPDRRRTKRQAEAISLGYHPLGVALRVPIPLHPAAAPVDRKAAGLRCGSCLHRVAPHRDTARVYPKCNFGGDWRRATGGAGTDVRAWWPACHDYRPAPAHRLQA
;
A
#
# COMPACT_ATOMS: atom_id res chain seq x y z
N MET A 1 13.98 30.47 40.25
CA MET A 1 13.12 31.40 39.48
C MET A 1 12.27 30.59 38.50
N THR A 2 10.94 30.65 38.57
CA THR A 2 10.06 29.87 37.67
C THR A 2 9.77 30.63 36.37
N THR A 3 10.21 30.11 35.23
CA THR A 3 9.94 30.69 33.91
C THR A 3 8.44 30.60 33.55
N ARG A 4 7.85 31.70 33.10
CA ARG A 4 6.46 31.75 32.62
C ARG A 4 6.41 31.91 31.11
N CYS A 5 5.30 31.46 30.51
CA CYS A 5 5.05 31.60 29.09
C CYS A 5 4.96 33.08 28.67
N GLN A 6 5.76 33.47 27.68
CA GLN A 6 5.87 34.85 27.17
C GLN A 6 4.70 35.29 26.28
N ARG A 7 3.76 34.39 25.96
CA ARG A 7 2.58 34.74 25.16
C ARG A 7 1.70 35.75 25.90
N PRO A 8 1.28 36.86 25.26
CA PRO A 8 0.36 37.82 25.86
C PRO A 8 -0.86 37.10 26.42
N ARG A 9 -1.17 37.35 27.70
CA ARG A 9 -2.31 36.76 28.46
C ARG A 9 -2.22 35.27 28.81
N CYS A 10 -1.14 34.54 28.49
CA CYS A 10 -1.05 33.13 28.88
C CYS A 10 -0.60 32.95 30.34
N GLY A 11 0.55 33.52 30.71
CA GLY A 11 1.07 33.52 32.09
C GLY A 11 1.34 32.13 32.72
N ARG A 12 1.13 31.02 31.99
CA ARG A 12 1.30 29.65 32.50
C ARG A 12 2.76 29.37 32.86
N LYS A 13 2.98 28.68 33.97
CA LYS A 13 4.30 28.20 34.39
C LYS A 13 4.80 27.14 33.40
N LEU A 14 6.05 27.26 32.98
CA LEU A 14 6.69 26.30 32.09
C LEU A 14 7.45 25.26 32.92
N THR A 15 7.03 24.01 32.84
CA THR A 15 7.60 22.90 33.63
C THR A 15 8.66 22.12 32.88
N SER A 16 8.61 22.07 31.55
CA SER A 16 9.63 21.36 30.76
C SER A 16 10.86 22.24 30.49
N PRO A 17 12.09 21.70 30.58
CA PRO A 17 13.31 22.44 30.28
C PRO A 17 13.32 23.03 28.86
N GLN A 18 12.76 22.30 27.88
CA GLN A 18 12.65 22.75 26.50
C GLN A 18 11.73 23.98 26.37
N SER A 19 10.57 23.98 27.03
CA SER A 19 9.68 25.15 26.99
C SER A 19 10.26 26.33 27.75
N GLN A 20 10.97 26.11 28.86
CA GLN A 20 11.67 27.18 29.57
C GLN A 20 12.70 27.87 28.68
N ARG A 21 13.47 27.11 27.89
CA ARG A 21 14.43 27.66 26.90
C ARG A 21 13.75 28.46 25.80
N LEU A 22 12.64 27.96 25.26
CA LEU A 22 11.91 28.62 24.17
C LEU A 22 11.03 29.79 24.63
N GLY A 23 10.77 29.95 25.94
CA GLY A 23 9.84 30.95 26.47
C GLY A 23 8.35 30.68 26.18
N TYR A 24 8.05 29.61 25.43
CA TYR A 24 6.69 29.22 25.03
C TYR A 24 6.46 27.72 25.26
N GLY A 25 5.28 27.38 25.80
CA GLY A 25 4.79 26.00 25.82
C GLY A 25 4.32 25.56 24.42
N PRO A 26 4.26 24.26 24.13
CA PRO A 26 3.94 23.73 22.79
C PRO A 26 2.58 24.22 22.24
N VAL A 27 1.58 24.34 23.11
CA VAL A 27 0.25 24.88 22.73
C VAL A 27 0.33 26.37 22.37
N CYS A 28 1.08 27.15 23.14
CA CYS A 28 1.18 28.60 22.94
C CYS A 28 2.07 28.93 21.75
N TYR A 29 3.18 28.21 21.59
CA TYR A 29 4.04 28.29 20.42
C TYR A 29 3.23 28.04 19.15
N ARG A 30 2.45 26.94 19.11
CA ARG A 30 1.62 26.61 17.96
C ARG A 30 0.59 27.69 17.62
N LYS A 31 0.02 28.34 18.64
CA LYS A 31 -1.00 29.38 18.45
C LYS A 31 -0.41 30.72 17.99
N THR A 32 0.83 31.04 18.37
CA THR A 32 1.49 32.29 17.97
C THR A 32 2.29 32.14 16.67
N PHE A 33 3.02 31.04 16.50
CA PHE A 33 4.01 30.85 15.43
C PHE A 33 3.65 29.71 14.46
N GLY A 34 2.50 29.04 14.65
CA GLY A 34 2.12 27.88 13.84
C GLY A 34 2.85 26.59 14.21
N ARG A 35 2.66 25.52 13.41
CA ARG A 35 3.30 24.23 13.67
C ARG A 35 4.83 24.36 13.49
N PRO A 36 5.65 24.11 14.53
CA PRO A 36 7.09 24.05 14.34
C PRO A 36 7.44 22.92 13.37
N ALA A 37 8.47 23.15 12.57
CA ALA A 37 9.07 22.09 11.78
C ALA A 37 9.54 20.96 12.74
N PRO A 38 9.39 19.67 12.37
CA PRO A 38 9.83 18.57 13.19
C PRO A 38 11.34 18.65 13.40
N VAL A 39 11.77 18.89 14.65
CA VAL A 39 13.19 18.82 15.03
C VAL A 39 13.57 17.34 15.05
N ARG A 40 14.35 16.91 14.05
CA ARG A 40 14.96 15.58 14.05
C ARG A 40 16.28 15.69 14.81
N GLY A 41 16.37 14.99 15.95
CA GLY A 41 17.62 14.88 16.70
C GLY A 41 18.68 14.14 15.89
N GLY A 42 19.89 14.66 15.91
CA GLY A 42 21.11 14.04 15.39
C GLY A 42 22.32 14.67 16.08
N ASP A 43 23.20 13.80 16.57
CA ASP A 43 24.34 13.95 17.52
C ASP A 43 25.50 14.89 17.12
N PRO A 44 26.49 15.17 18.02
CA PRO A 44 27.48 16.25 17.86
C PRO A 44 28.63 15.91 16.89
N VAL A 45 29.12 16.96 16.23
CA VAL A 45 30.05 16.98 15.10
C VAL A 45 31.51 16.73 15.56
N GLY A 46 32.17 15.74 14.96
CA GLY A 46 33.64 15.53 14.99
C GLY A 46 34.36 16.33 13.88
N PRO A 47 35.69 16.46 13.93
CA PRO A 47 36.40 17.54 13.22
C PRO A 47 36.54 17.32 11.70
N ALA A 48 35.77 18.15 10.98
CA ALA A 48 36.00 18.81 9.69
C ALA A 48 36.97 18.16 8.68
N ALA A 49 36.40 17.47 7.69
CA ALA A 49 37.07 17.27 6.41
C ALA A 49 36.81 18.47 5.48
N LEU A 50 37.88 19.04 4.90
CA LEU A 50 37.92 20.28 4.11
C LEU A 50 37.06 20.31 2.81
N PHE A 51 36.30 19.26 2.51
CA PHE A 51 35.36 19.19 1.39
C PHE A 51 34.01 18.54 1.78
N GLU A 52 33.59 18.63 3.05
CA GLU A 52 32.24 18.27 3.46
C GLU A 52 31.23 19.34 3.05
N LEU A 53 30.77 19.28 1.79
CA LEU A 53 29.46 19.84 1.45
C LEU A 53 28.43 19.09 2.31
N PRO A 54 27.53 19.78 3.04
CA PRO A 54 26.48 19.10 3.79
C PRO A 54 25.72 18.24 2.79
N GLY A 55 25.80 16.91 2.95
CA GLY A 55 25.18 15.96 2.05
C GLY A 55 23.73 16.40 1.87
N ALA A 56 23.36 16.70 0.62
CA ALA A 56 22.01 17.18 0.32
C ALA A 56 21.02 16.23 1.02
N PRO A 57 20.06 16.74 1.80
CA PRO A 57 19.19 15.89 2.59
C PRO A 57 18.55 14.88 1.65
N ILE A 58 18.85 13.59 1.85
CA ILE A 58 18.31 12.52 1.02
C ILE A 58 16.79 12.67 1.09
N PRO A 59 16.10 12.94 -0.03
CA PRO A 59 14.67 13.13 0.00
C PRO A 59 14.04 11.85 0.57
N PRO A 60 13.04 11.96 1.46
CA PRO A 60 12.39 10.78 2.00
C PRO A 60 11.88 9.92 0.84
N PRO A 61 11.95 8.58 0.95
CA PRO A 61 11.52 7.71 -0.13
C PRO A 61 10.08 8.04 -0.50
N ARG A 62 9.84 8.26 -1.80
CA ARG A 62 8.51 8.60 -2.31
C ARG A 62 7.56 7.46 -1.98
N LYS A 63 6.45 7.77 -1.30
CA LYS A 63 5.40 6.78 -1.02
C LYS A 63 4.88 6.23 -2.35
N LEU A 64 4.87 4.90 -2.47
CA LEU A 64 4.28 4.24 -3.64
C LEU A 64 2.80 4.59 -3.76
N SER A 65 2.34 4.82 -5.00
CA SER A 65 0.91 5.01 -5.26
C SER A 65 0.08 3.79 -4.81
N PRO A 66 -1.22 3.95 -4.51
CA PRO A 66 -2.08 2.84 -4.15
C PRO A 66 -2.01 1.66 -5.13
N ASP A 67 -1.99 1.94 -6.43
CA ASP A 67 -1.88 0.91 -7.47
C ASP A 67 -0.52 0.21 -7.47
N ARG A 68 0.59 0.95 -7.34
CA ARG A 68 1.93 0.34 -7.23
C ARG A 68 2.04 -0.55 -6.00
N ARG A 69 1.47 -0.14 -4.85
CA ARG A 69 1.41 -0.98 -3.65
C ARG A 69 0.54 -2.22 -3.82
N ARG A 70 -0.55 -2.13 -4.58
CA ARG A 70 -1.39 -3.29 -4.91
C ARG A 70 -0.62 -4.27 -5.80
N THR A 71 -0.03 -3.77 -6.89
CA THR A 71 0.77 -4.59 -7.81
C THR A 71 1.93 -5.27 -7.10
N LYS A 72 2.66 -4.56 -6.22
CA LYS A 72 3.73 -5.13 -5.41
C LYS A 72 3.25 -6.29 -4.54
N ARG A 73 2.18 -6.10 -3.77
CA ARG A 73 1.59 -7.15 -2.92
C ARG A 73 1.09 -8.35 -3.71
N GLN A 74 0.52 -8.12 -4.89
CA GLN A 74 0.08 -9.20 -5.79
C GLN A 74 1.27 -10.00 -6.34
N ALA A 75 2.36 -9.33 -6.71
CA ALA A 75 3.57 -10.00 -7.17
C ALA A 75 4.22 -10.84 -6.05
N GLU A 76 4.32 -10.27 -4.84
CA GLU A 76 4.79 -10.98 -3.64
C GLU A 76 3.95 -12.23 -3.36
N ALA A 77 2.62 -12.13 -3.41
CA ALA A 77 1.74 -13.29 -3.23
C ALA A 77 2.02 -14.40 -4.24
N ILE A 78 2.20 -14.07 -5.53
CA ILE A 78 2.50 -15.08 -6.54
C ILE A 78 3.85 -15.73 -6.27
N SER A 79 4.89 -14.97 -5.88
CA SER A 79 6.19 -15.55 -5.53
C SER A 79 6.14 -16.50 -4.33
N LEU A 80 5.16 -16.31 -3.44
CA LEU A 80 4.90 -17.19 -2.29
C LEU A 80 3.98 -18.37 -2.63
N GLY A 81 3.58 -18.56 -3.89
CA GLY A 81 2.68 -19.64 -4.27
C GLY A 81 1.20 -19.35 -3.99
N TYR A 82 0.83 -18.08 -3.82
CA TYR A 82 -0.56 -17.66 -3.58
C TYR A 82 -1.15 -16.86 -4.74
N HIS A 83 -2.44 -17.06 -4.97
CA HIS A 83 -3.20 -16.36 -6.00
C HIS A 83 -3.40 -14.88 -5.65
N PRO A 84 -3.24 -13.93 -6.61
CA PRO A 84 -3.37 -12.49 -6.36
C PRO A 84 -4.69 -12.03 -5.74
N LEU A 85 -5.78 -12.78 -5.99
CA LEU A 85 -7.10 -12.52 -5.41
C LEU A 85 -7.09 -12.64 -3.88
N GLY A 86 -6.28 -13.54 -3.33
CA GLY A 86 -6.17 -13.76 -1.89
C GLY A 86 -5.71 -12.52 -1.13
N VAL A 87 -4.88 -11.69 -1.77
CA VAL A 87 -4.43 -10.39 -1.21
C VAL A 87 -5.60 -9.44 -0.97
N ALA A 88 -6.56 -9.39 -1.89
CA ALA A 88 -7.72 -8.52 -1.78
C ALA A 88 -8.75 -9.06 -0.78
N LEU A 89 -8.92 -10.39 -0.72
CA LEU A 89 -9.84 -11.07 0.18
C LEU A 89 -9.29 -11.28 1.58
N ARG A 90 -7.97 -11.09 1.79
CA ARG A 90 -7.24 -11.43 3.02
C ARG A 90 -7.37 -12.89 3.42
N VAL A 91 -7.48 -13.77 2.43
CA VAL A 91 -7.55 -15.22 2.60
C VAL A 91 -6.49 -15.84 1.68
N PRO A 92 -5.61 -16.72 2.18
CA PRO A 92 -4.64 -17.40 1.33
C PRO A 92 -5.38 -18.32 0.36
N ILE A 93 -5.13 -18.16 -0.94
CA ILE A 93 -5.65 -19.03 -1.99
C ILE A 93 -4.43 -19.65 -2.67
N PRO A 94 -4.15 -20.95 -2.48
CA PRO A 94 -2.98 -21.57 -3.09
C PRO A 94 -3.07 -21.58 -4.62
N LEU A 95 -1.92 -21.47 -5.28
CA LEU A 95 -1.81 -21.67 -6.72
C LEU A 95 -2.03 -23.14 -7.09
N HIS A 96 -2.49 -23.38 -8.31
CA HIS A 96 -2.56 -24.72 -8.87
C HIS A 96 -1.15 -25.27 -9.11
N PRO A 97 -0.88 -26.58 -8.94
CA PRO A 97 0.43 -27.17 -9.21
C PRO A 97 0.92 -26.93 -10.66
N ALA A 98 0.00 -26.98 -11.62
CA ALA A 98 0.26 -26.67 -13.03
C ALA A 98 0.00 -25.19 -13.43
N ALA A 99 -0.03 -24.27 -12.46
CA ALA A 99 -0.23 -22.85 -12.76
C ALA A 99 0.96 -22.28 -13.54
N ALA A 100 0.68 -21.35 -14.46
CA ALA A 100 1.74 -20.59 -15.11
C ALA A 100 2.50 -19.73 -14.08
N PRO A 101 3.80 -19.46 -14.28
CA PRO A 101 4.56 -18.54 -13.42
C PRO A 101 4.11 -17.08 -13.61
N VAL A 102 4.71 -16.15 -12.86
CA VAL A 102 4.40 -14.71 -12.88
C VAL A 102 4.46 -14.11 -14.29
N ASP A 103 5.36 -14.62 -15.13
CA ASP A 103 5.49 -14.18 -16.52
C ASP A 103 4.18 -14.42 -17.27
N ARG A 104 3.70 -13.40 -18.00
CA ARG A 104 2.45 -13.42 -18.76
C ARG A 104 2.50 -14.34 -19.97
N LYS A 105 3.69 -14.59 -20.52
CA LYS A 105 3.87 -15.38 -21.75
C LYS A 105 4.23 -16.83 -21.50
N ALA A 106 4.63 -17.17 -20.29
CA ALA A 106 4.98 -18.54 -19.94
C ALA A 106 3.80 -19.51 -20.10
N ALA A 107 4.11 -20.78 -20.41
CA ALA A 107 3.12 -21.84 -20.44
C ALA A 107 2.57 -22.14 -19.04
N GLY A 108 1.37 -22.74 -18.99
CA GLY A 108 0.71 -23.19 -17.76
C GLY A 108 -0.73 -22.69 -17.62
N LEU A 109 -1.42 -23.19 -16.60
CA LEU A 109 -2.82 -22.87 -16.35
C LEU A 109 -2.96 -21.43 -15.83
N ARG A 110 -3.94 -20.71 -16.36
CA ARG A 110 -4.24 -19.32 -16.01
C ARG A 110 -5.72 -19.12 -15.74
N CYS A 111 -6.04 -18.14 -14.91
CA CYS A 111 -7.43 -17.77 -14.63
C CYS A 111 -8.20 -17.30 -15.88
N GLY A 112 -7.52 -16.86 -16.95
CA GLY A 112 -8.15 -16.50 -18.21
C GLY A 112 -8.93 -17.63 -18.87
N SER A 113 -8.47 -18.88 -18.74
CA SER A 113 -9.14 -20.07 -19.25
C SER A 113 -10.00 -20.77 -18.19
N CYS A 114 -10.29 -20.13 -17.06
CA CYS A 114 -11.04 -20.74 -15.96
C CYS A 114 -12.56 -20.55 -16.14
N LEU A 115 -13.36 -21.60 -15.90
CA LEU A 115 -14.82 -21.54 -15.97
C LEU A 115 -15.40 -20.53 -14.97
N HIS A 116 -14.74 -20.36 -13.82
CA HIS A 116 -15.19 -19.48 -12.74
C HIS A 116 -14.89 -18.00 -13.00
N ARG A 117 -14.12 -17.67 -14.03
CA ARG A 117 -13.91 -16.28 -14.45
C ARG A 117 -15.12 -15.84 -15.27
N VAL A 118 -15.94 -15.00 -14.67
CA VAL A 118 -17.18 -14.50 -15.27
C VAL A 118 -17.15 -12.98 -15.31
N ALA A 119 -17.57 -12.43 -16.44
CA ALA A 119 -17.88 -11.01 -16.56
C ALA A 119 -19.28 -10.80 -15.95
N PRO A 120 -19.42 -10.18 -14.77
CA PRO A 120 -20.74 -9.92 -14.21
C PRO A 120 -21.50 -9.02 -15.18
N HIS A 121 -22.72 -9.43 -15.56
CA HIS A 121 -23.60 -8.59 -16.36
C HIS A 121 -24.02 -7.40 -15.51
N ARG A 122 -23.42 -6.24 -15.78
CA ARG A 122 -23.84 -4.96 -15.20
C ARG A 122 -23.97 -4.00 -16.36
N ASP A 123 -25.03 -3.19 -16.36
CA ASP A 123 -25.34 -2.15 -17.35
C ASP A 123 -24.33 -0.98 -17.33
N THR A 124 -23.13 -1.21 -16.80
CA THR A 124 -22.05 -0.23 -16.71
C THR A 124 -21.11 -0.41 -17.89
N ALA A 125 -20.66 0.71 -18.46
CA ALA A 125 -19.72 0.78 -19.60
C ALA A 125 -18.38 0.06 -19.41
N ARG A 126 -18.09 -0.53 -18.25
CA ARG A 126 -16.88 -1.34 -18.00
C ARG A 126 -17.24 -2.61 -17.23
N VAL A 127 -17.08 -3.75 -17.89
CA VAL A 127 -17.26 -5.07 -17.29
C VAL A 127 -15.90 -5.62 -16.87
N TYR A 128 -15.70 -5.79 -15.57
CA TYR A 128 -14.48 -6.35 -15.01
C TYR A 128 -14.71 -7.79 -14.56
N PRO A 129 -14.01 -8.78 -15.16
CA PRO A 129 -14.20 -10.18 -14.82
C PRO A 129 -13.87 -10.49 -13.36
N LYS A 130 -14.72 -11.29 -12.72
CA LYS A 130 -14.62 -11.69 -11.32
C LYS A 130 -14.57 -13.22 -11.19
N CYS A 131 -14.14 -13.69 -10.02
CA CYS A 131 -14.23 -15.10 -9.67
C CYS A 131 -15.61 -15.38 -9.07
N ASN A 132 -16.37 -16.28 -9.67
CA ASN A 132 -17.63 -16.81 -9.11
C ASN A 132 -17.49 -18.27 -8.67
N PHE A 133 -16.32 -18.64 -8.13
CA PHE A 133 -16.17 -19.93 -7.47
C PHE A 133 -17.06 -19.97 -6.22
N GLY A 134 -17.85 -21.04 -6.07
CA GLY A 134 -18.88 -21.16 -5.02
C GLY A 134 -20.25 -20.61 -5.41
N GLY A 135 -20.37 -19.89 -6.53
CA GLY A 135 -21.67 -19.38 -7.03
C GLY A 135 -22.28 -18.23 -6.22
N ASP A 136 -21.63 -17.82 -5.13
CA ASP A 136 -22.16 -16.89 -4.14
C ASP A 136 -21.59 -15.46 -4.27
N TRP A 137 -20.76 -15.21 -5.29
CA TRP A 137 -20.06 -13.95 -5.51
C TRP A 137 -19.24 -13.42 -4.31
N ARG A 138 -18.94 -14.25 -3.30
CA ARG A 138 -18.16 -13.79 -2.12
C ARG A 138 -16.73 -13.39 -2.48
N ARG A 139 -16.21 -13.93 -3.58
CA ARG A 139 -14.90 -13.57 -4.16
C ARG A 139 -14.95 -12.33 -5.07
N ALA A 140 -16.12 -11.74 -5.27
CA ALA A 140 -16.33 -10.55 -6.10
C ALA A 140 -16.70 -9.34 -5.22
N THR A 141 -15.88 -8.29 -5.27
CA THR A 141 -16.19 -7.00 -4.66
C THR A 141 -16.24 -5.90 -5.72
N GLY A 142 -16.78 -4.74 -5.41
CA GLY A 142 -16.79 -3.59 -6.34
C GLY A 142 -15.40 -2.99 -6.63
N GLY A 143 -14.35 -3.44 -5.94
CA GLY A 143 -13.00 -2.87 -6.07
C GLY A 143 -12.12 -3.60 -7.09
N ALA A 144 -11.16 -2.87 -7.66
CA ALA A 144 -10.20 -3.40 -8.65
C ALA A 144 -9.21 -4.46 -8.10
N GLY A 145 -9.22 -4.70 -6.79
CA GLY A 145 -8.44 -5.78 -6.16
C GLY A 145 -8.99 -7.18 -6.47
N THR A 146 -10.28 -7.29 -6.79
CA THR A 146 -10.95 -8.57 -7.07
C THR A 146 -11.21 -8.80 -8.56
N ASP A 147 -10.71 -7.92 -9.43
CA ASP A 147 -10.75 -8.11 -10.88
C ASP A 147 -9.79 -9.24 -11.28
N VAL A 148 -10.34 -10.36 -11.74
CA VAL A 148 -9.58 -11.54 -12.16
C VAL A 148 -9.03 -11.31 -13.57
N ARG A 149 -7.74 -10.99 -13.63
CA ARG A 149 -7.03 -10.79 -14.89
C ARG A 149 -6.83 -12.13 -15.60
N ALA A 150 -6.98 -12.12 -16.92
CA ALA A 150 -6.83 -13.35 -17.73
C ALA A 150 -5.42 -13.97 -17.61
N TRP A 151 -4.39 -13.14 -17.46
CA TRP A 151 -3.01 -13.62 -17.35
C TRP A 151 -2.62 -14.10 -15.95
N TRP A 152 -3.47 -13.95 -14.93
CA TRP A 152 -3.12 -14.42 -13.58
C TRP A 152 -2.95 -15.95 -13.55
N PRO A 153 -2.01 -16.45 -12.72
CA PRO A 153 -1.82 -17.89 -12.56
C PRO A 153 -3.11 -18.56 -12.06
N ALA A 154 -3.35 -19.81 -12.43
CA ALA A 154 -4.49 -20.57 -11.94
C ALA A 154 -4.40 -20.81 -10.42
N CYS A 155 -5.53 -20.71 -9.72
CA CYS A 155 -5.63 -21.14 -8.32
C CYS A 155 -5.96 -22.63 -8.22
N HIS A 156 -5.82 -23.21 -7.03
CA HIS A 156 -6.19 -24.59 -6.74
C HIS A 156 -7.62 -24.96 -7.19
N ASP A 157 -8.56 -24.01 -7.15
CA ASP A 157 -9.96 -24.22 -7.56
C ASP A 157 -10.17 -24.12 -9.09
N TYR A 158 -9.10 -24.09 -9.87
CA TYR A 158 -9.17 -23.94 -11.32
C TYR A 158 -9.95 -25.08 -11.97
N ARG A 159 -10.83 -24.72 -12.89
CA ARG A 159 -11.49 -25.65 -13.80
C ARG A 159 -11.48 -25.07 -15.21
N PRO A 160 -11.14 -25.85 -16.24
CA PRO A 160 -11.09 -25.34 -17.60
C PRO A 160 -12.48 -24.88 -18.05
N ALA A 161 -12.53 -23.71 -18.69
CA ALA A 161 -13.73 -23.25 -19.36
C ALA A 161 -14.03 -24.13 -20.59
N PRO A 162 -15.31 -24.36 -20.92
CA PRO A 162 -15.65 -25.06 -22.14
C PRO A 162 -15.15 -24.27 -23.37
N ALA A 163 -14.80 -24.98 -24.46
CA ALA A 163 -14.11 -24.41 -25.62
C ALA A 163 -14.80 -23.17 -26.22
N HIS A 164 -16.14 -23.12 -26.20
CA HIS A 164 -16.92 -21.99 -26.71
C HIS A 164 -16.71 -20.67 -25.93
N ARG A 165 -16.16 -20.71 -24.71
CA ARG A 165 -15.90 -19.52 -23.88
C ARG A 165 -14.52 -18.91 -24.06
N LEU A 166 -13.61 -19.59 -24.77
CA LEU A 166 -12.21 -19.16 -24.91
C LEU A 166 -12.01 -18.12 -26.03
N GLN A 167 -13.06 -17.75 -26.77
CA GLN A 167 -13.00 -16.86 -27.93
C GLN A 167 -13.29 -15.38 -27.62
N ALA A 168 -13.42 -15.01 -26.34
CA ALA A 168 -13.77 -13.65 -25.89
C ALA A 168 -12.68 -13.03 -24.99
#